data_AF-A0A968JYR0-F1
#
_entry.id   AF-A0A968JYR0-F1
#
_cell.length_a   1.000
_cell.length_b   1.000
_cell.length_c   1.000
_cell.angle_alpha   90.00
_cell.angle_beta   90.00
_cell.angle_gamma   90.00
#
_symmetry.space_group_name_H-M   'P 1'
#
loop_
_entity.id
_entity.type
_entity.pdbx_description
1 polymer ?
#
loop_
_entity_poly.entity_id
_entity_poly.type
_entity_poly.pdbx_seq_one_letter_code
_entity_poly.pdbx_strand_id
1 'polypeptide(L)'
;MIQFRLKNTLFIFLIFLSHHLYSQCFTLNTAFKPGEKLNYLVYYNWGFVWVDAGWVEFSVDTANYKNHDSYYFYAIGQSHKGYDWFFKVREEYKAYLDMDTYAPLWFERKSQEGSYTAYEKYVYDRNRNKVYSATENSDRPFKNDTLVFPKCGFDALTLIYYARNINFSHLKVNDKIPVTVVIDNEFFEYLYVTWEKRPLKPKKE
;
A
#
# COMPACT_ATOMS: atom_id res chain seq x y z
N MET A 1 66.01 19.39 -24.86
CA MET A 1 65.55 18.02 -25.15
C MET A 1 64.87 17.49 -23.90
N ILE A 2 63.56 17.61 -23.81
CA ILE A 2 62.76 17.39 -22.60
C ILE A 2 62.36 15.92 -22.57
N GLN A 3 62.76 15.18 -21.54
CA GLN A 3 62.38 13.79 -21.31
C GLN A 3 61.37 13.74 -20.16
N PHE A 4 60.09 13.53 -20.48
CA PHE A 4 59.05 13.23 -19.50
C PHE A 4 59.12 11.75 -19.11
N ARG A 5 59.45 11.44 -17.85
CA ARG A 5 59.24 10.12 -17.26
C ARG A 5 57.90 10.13 -16.51
N LEU A 6 56.85 9.59 -17.13
CA LEU A 6 55.60 9.28 -16.43
C LEU A 6 55.81 8.02 -15.57
N LYS A 7 55.70 8.18 -14.25
CA LYS A 7 55.60 7.06 -13.30
C LYS A 7 54.22 6.45 -13.45
N ASN A 8 54.17 5.15 -13.75
CA ASN A 8 52.95 4.34 -13.64
C ASN A 8 52.51 4.29 -12.18
N THR A 9 51.58 5.15 -11.81
CA THR A 9 50.76 4.95 -10.62
C THR A 9 49.36 4.60 -11.10
N LEU A 10 49.04 3.32 -11.00
CA LEU A 10 47.77 2.69 -11.33
C LEU A 10 46.62 3.45 -10.61
N PHE A 11 45.91 4.31 -11.35
CA PHE A 11 44.70 4.95 -10.84
C PHE A 11 43.57 3.92 -10.91
N ILE A 12 43.39 3.15 -9.83
CA ILE A 12 42.23 2.28 -9.68
C ILE A 12 41.01 3.21 -9.58
N PHE A 13 40.34 3.39 -10.72
CA PHE A 13 39.03 4.01 -10.78
C PHE A 13 38.07 3.05 -10.07
N LEU A 14 37.87 3.27 -8.77
CA LEU A 14 36.74 2.69 -8.04
C LEU A 14 35.50 3.23 -8.73
N ILE A 15 34.98 2.44 -9.67
CA ILE A 15 33.64 2.59 -10.19
C ILE A 15 32.76 2.51 -8.95
N PHE A 16 32.34 3.67 -8.45
CA PHE A 16 31.13 3.76 -7.67
C PHE A 16 30.05 3.21 -8.59
N LEU A 17 29.77 1.91 -8.50
CA LEU A 17 28.46 1.40 -8.86
C LEU A 17 27.53 2.16 -7.93
N SER A 18 26.97 3.25 -8.44
CA SER A 18 25.68 3.73 -8.01
C SER A 18 24.75 2.55 -8.21
N HIS A 19 24.63 1.71 -7.16
CA HIS A 19 23.49 0.86 -6.99
C HIS A 19 22.30 1.82 -6.90
N HIS A 20 21.77 2.18 -8.06
CA HIS A 20 20.36 2.52 -8.16
C HIS A 20 19.68 1.30 -7.58
N LEU A 21 19.32 1.39 -6.30
CA LEU A 21 18.31 0.53 -5.71
C LEU A 21 17.06 0.84 -6.52
N TYR A 22 16.90 0.17 -7.66
CA TYR A 22 15.64 0.08 -8.33
C TYR A 22 14.73 -0.56 -7.30
N SER A 23 13.82 0.24 -6.74
CA SER A 23 12.65 -0.31 -6.08
C SER A 23 12.03 -1.26 -7.12
N GLN A 24 12.09 -2.55 -6.85
CA GLN A 24 11.43 -3.55 -7.67
C GLN A 24 9.94 -3.32 -7.45
N CYS A 25 9.32 -2.55 -8.33
CA CYS A 25 7.89 -2.36 -8.27
C CYS A 25 7.21 -3.70 -8.51
N PHE A 26 6.13 -3.94 -7.76
CA PHE A 26 5.34 -5.17 -7.86
C PHE A 26 6.18 -6.40 -7.55
N THR A 27 6.40 -6.61 -6.25
CA THR A 27 7.21 -7.70 -5.73
C THR A 27 6.48 -9.03 -5.81
N LEU A 28 7.24 -10.10 -6.08
CA LEU A 28 6.75 -11.47 -5.96
C LEU A 28 6.17 -11.68 -4.56
N ASN A 29 4.98 -12.29 -4.51
CA ASN A 29 4.38 -12.65 -3.24
C ASN A 29 5.18 -13.77 -2.54
N THR A 30 5.67 -13.48 -1.35
CA THR A 30 6.31 -14.40 -0.41
C THR A 30 5.70 -14.34 1.00
N ALA A 31 4.75 -13.43 1.21
CA ALA A 31 4.29 -13.03 2.55
C ALA A 31 2.88 -13.50 2.91
N PHE A 32 2.06 -13.90 1.93
CA PHE A 32 0.69 -14.35 2.14
C PHE A 32 0.32 -15.53 1.23
N LYS A 33 -0.76 -16.23 1.56
CA LYS A 33 -1.30 -17.34 0.75
C LYS A 33 -2.82 -17.21 0.60
N PRO A 34 -3.41 -17.68 -0.52
CA PRO A 34 -4.87 -17.76 -0.65
C PRO A 34 -5.51 -18.50 0.53
N GLY A 35 -6.65 -18.00 1.01
CA GLY A 35 -7.34 -18.46 2.21
C GLY A 35 -6.85 -17.84 3.52
N GLU A 36 -5.79 -17.03 3.51
CA GLU A 36 -5.31 -16.33 4.71
C GLU A 36 -6.33 -15.28 5.18
N LYS A 37 -6.50 -15.20 6.51
CA LYS A 37 -7.27 -14.16 7.20
C LYS A 37 -6.46 -13.58 8.36
N LEU A 38 -6.42 -12.26 8.45
CA LEU A 38 -5.79 -11.52 9.53
C LEU A 38 -6.83 -10.67 10.24
N ASN A 39 -7.02 -10.91 11.53
CA ASN A 39 -7.98 -10.19 12.37
C ASN A 39 -7.23 -9.35 13.40
N TYR A 40 -7.53 -8.06 13.47
CA TYR A 40 -6.95 -7.13 14.43
C TYR A 40 -8.03 -6.40 15.21
N LEU A 41 -7.75 -6.14 16.48
CA LEU A 41 -8.54 -5.24 17.32
C LEU A 41 -7.95 -3.84 17.25
N VAL A 42 -8.82 -2.84 17.13
CA VAL A 42 -8.45 -1.44 17.05
C VAL A 42 -8.71 -0.82 18.41
N TYR A 43 -7.65 -0.34 19.07
CA TYR A 43 -7.77 0.36 20.35
C TYR A 43 -7.49 1.85 20.18
N TYR A 44 -8.32 2.68 20.81
CA TYR A 44 -8.08 4.12 20.92
C TYR A 44 -7.58 4.47 22.32
N ASN A 45 -6.53 5.28 22.41
CA ASN A 45 -5.91 5.67 23.68
C ASN A 45 -6.44 7.03 24.14
N TRP A 46 -7.21 7.07 25.24
CA TRP A 46 -7.69 8.31 25.88
C TRP A 46 -6.70 8.88 26.90
N GLY A 47 -5.40 8.59 26.75
CA GLY A 47 -4.33 9.03 27.65
C GLY A 47 -4.20 8.17 28.90
N PHE A 48 -5.31 7.85 29.56
CA PHE A 48 -5.33 7.03 30.79
C PHE A 48 -5.89 5.62 30.58
N VAL A 49 -6.70 5.40 29.53
CA VAL A 49 -7.38 4.13 29.25
C VAL A 49 -7.27 3.79 27.76
N TRP A 50 -7.09 2.51 27.46
CA TRP A 50 -7.22 1.96 26.10
C TRP A 50 -8.63 1.44 25.93
N VAL A 51 -9.37 2.01 24.99
CA VAL A 51 -10.74 1.61 24.66
C VAL A 51 -10.70 0.74 23.43
N ASP A 52 -11.24 -0.47 23.51
CA ASP A 52 -11.49 -1.32 22.33
C ASP A 52 -12.53 -0.61 21.46
N ALA A 53 -12.08 -0.03 20.35
CA ALA A 53 -12.89 0.81 19.48
C ALA A 53 -13.56 0.01 18.36
N GLY A 54 -13.02 -1.16 18.01
CA GLY A 54 -13.51 -1.94 16.88
C GLY A 54 -12.53 -3.02 16.42
N TRP A 55 -12.74 -3.50 15.21
CA TRP A 55 -11.96 -4.56 14.61
C TRP A 55 -11.77 -4.34 13.11
N VAL A 56 -10.73 -4.96 12.55
CA VAL A 56 -10.52 -5.05 11.11
C VAL A 56 -10.13 -6.48 10.74
N GLU A 57 -10.74 -7.00 9.67
CA GLU A 57 -10.36 -8.25 9.03
C GLU A 57 -9.76 -7.94 7.67
N PHE A 58 -8.61 -8.54 7.37
CA PHE A 58 -8.05 -8.64 6.02
C PHE A 58 -8.12 -10.10 5.59
N SER A 59 -8.45 -10.34 4.33
CA SER A 59 -8.44 -11.66 3.73
C SER A 59 -7.94 -11.62 2.30
N VAL A 60 -7.38 -12.73 1.86
CA VAL A 60 -6.89 -12.94 0.50
C VAL A 60 -7.36 -14.29 -0.02
N ASP A 61 -7.82 -14.32 -1.26
CA ASP A 61 -8.08 -15.55 -2.00
C ASP A 61 -7.60 -15.39 -3.47
N THR A 62 -7.83 -16.39 -4.29
CA THR A 62 -7.66 -16.34 -5.74
C THR A 62 -8.99 -16.06 -6.44
N ALA A 63 -8.92 -15.39 -7.58
CA ALA A 63 -10.05 -15.14 -8.44
C ALA A 63 -9.59 -14.95 -9.88
N ASN A 64 -10.54 -14.93 -10.82
CA ASN A 64 -10.29 -14.49 -12.17
C ASN A 64 -10.95 -13.12 -12.39
N TYR A 65 -10.15 -12.10 -12.72
CA TYR A 65 -10.65 -10.77 -13.06
C TYR A 65 -10.35 -10.46 -14.53
N LYS A 66 -11.38 -10.43 -15.36
CA LYS A 66 -11.27 -10.12 -16.81
C LYS A 66 -10.21 -10.96 -17.54
N ASN A 67 -10.19 -12.28 -17.28
CA ASN A 67 -9.22 -13.24 -17.84
C ASN A 67 -7.79 -13.11 -17.28
N HIS A 68 -7.60 -12.43 -16.16
CA HIS A 68 -6.36 -12.44 -15.40
C HIS A 68 -6.53 -13.27 -14.14
N ASP A 69 -5.67 -14.25 -13.93
CA ASP A 69 -5.54 -14.91 -12.63
C ASP A 69 -5.02 -13.90 -11.62
N SER A 70 -5.78 -13.72 -10.54
CA SER A 70 -5.65 -12.58 -9.65
C SER A 70 -5.75 -13.00 -8.19
N TYR A 71 -4.99 -12.31 -7.32
CA TYR A 71 -5.34 -12.29 -5.92
C TYR A 71 -6.55 -11.38 -5.74
N TYR A 72 -7.54 -11.86 -4.99
CA TYR A 72 -8.65 -11.06 -4.49
C TYR A 72 -8.38 -10.70 -3.04
N PHE A 73 -8.17 -9.42 -2.79
CA PHE A 73 -8.03 -8.88 -1.45
C PHE A 73 -9.36 -8.31 -0.99
N TYR A 74 -9.75 -8.65 0.23
CA TYR A 74 -10.92 -8.11 0.89
C TYR A 74 -10.54 -7.62 2.28
N ALA A 75 -10.98 -6.41 2.64
CA ALA A 75 -10.84 -5.91 4.00
C ALA A 75 -12.14 -5.26 4.48
N ILE A 76 -12.48 -5.51 5.74
CA ILE A 76 -13.64 -4.92 6.39
C ILE A 76 -13.23 -4.41 7.78
N GLY A 77 -13.60 -3.17 8.08
CA GLY A 77 -13.31 -2.53 9.37
C GLY A 77 -14.59 -1.98 9.99
N GLN A 78 -14.82 -2.26 11.27
CA GLN A 78 -16.02 -1.78 11.95
C GLN A 78 -15.71 -1.32 13.38
N SER A 79 -16.30 -0.20 13.78
CA SER A 79 -16.46 0.11 15.20
C SER A 79 -17.41 -0.88 15.86
N HIS A 80 -17.26 -1.12 17.18
CA HIS A 80 -18.24 -1.94 17.89
C HIS A 80 -19.59 -1.24 17.95
N LYS A 81 -20.67 -2.01 17.77
CA LYS A 81 -22.05 -1.50 17.77
C LYS A 81 -22.41 -0.69 19.03
N GLY A 82 -21.81 -1.03 20.18
CA GLY A 82 -22.01 -0.32 21.44
C GLY A 82 -21.40 1.10 21.49
N TYR A 83 -20.52 1.44 20.56
CA TYR A 83 -19.87 2.76 20.44
C TYR A 83 -20.33 3.57 19.22
N ASP A 84 -21.21 3.00 18.38
CA ASP A 84 -21.71 3.66 17.17
C ASP A 84 -22.44 5.00 17.47
N TRP A 85 -22.94 5.18 18.70
CA TRP A 85 -23.60 6.42 19.14
C TRP A 85 -22.64 7.61 19.30
N PHE A 86 -21.34 7.36 19.48
CA PHE A 86 -20.31 8.39 19.60
C PHE A 86 -19.54 8.59 18.29
N PHE A 87 -19.12 7.50 17.63
CA PHE A 87 -18.53 7.55 16.29
C PHE A 87 -18.57 6.18 15.59
N LYS A 88 -19.42 6.05 14.56
CA LYS A 88 -19.60 4.81 13.80
C LYS A 88 -18.60 4.72 12.66
N VAL A 89 -17.87 3.61 12.54
CA VAL A 89 -16.98 3.33 11.40
C VAL A 89 -17.45 2.05 10.71
N ARG A 90 -17.63 2.09 9.39
CA ARG A 90 -17.89 0.92 8.53
C ARG A 90 -17.12 1.09 7.23
N GLU A 91 -16.03 0.34 7.13
CA GLU A 91 -15.10 0.35 6.01
C GLU A 91 -15.18 -0.98 5.26
N GLU A 92 -15.25 -0.94 3.93
CA GLU A 92 -15.15 -2.10 3.05
C GLU A 92 -14.21 -1.77 1.89
N TYR A 93 -13.18 -2.59 1.72
CA TYR A 93 -12.19 -2.45 0.66
C TYR A 93 -12.11 -3.77 -0.10
N LYS A 94 -12.02 -3.67 -1.43
CA LYS A 94 -11.88 -4.80 -2.33
C LYS A 94 -10.81 -4.45 -3.35
N ALA A 95 -9.93 -5.38 -3.66
CA ALA A 95 -8.94 -5.19 -4.71
C ALA A 95 -8.65 -6.50 -5.46
N TYR A 96 -8.33 -6.36 -6.75
CA TYR A 96 -7.75 -7.44 -7.55
C TYR A 96 -6.31 -7.08 -7.92
N LEU A 97 -5.38 -8.00 -7.68
CA LEU A 97 -3.98 -7.88 -8.02
C LEU A 97 -3.61 -9.00 -9.00
N ASP A 98 -3.03 -8.66 -10.14
CA ASP A 98 -2.58 -9.62 -11.14
C ASP A 98 -1.48 -10.55 -10.57
N MET A 99 -1.61 -11.87 -10.74
CA MET A 99 -0.66 -12.83 -10.15
C MET A 99 0.67 -12.93 -10.89
N ASP A 100 0.72 -12.57 -12.18
CA ASP A 100 1.93 -12.63 -12.99
C ASP A 100 2.81 -11.40 -12.79
N THR A 101 2.16 -10.23 -12.75
CA THR A 101 2.81 -8.93 -12.75
C THR A 101 2.76 -8.22 -11.41
N TYR A 102 1.97 -8.72 -10.46
CA TYR A 102 1.78 -8.16 -9.11
C TYR A 102 1.29 -6.71 -9.11
N ALA A 103 0.65 -6.28 -10.19
CA ALA A 103 0.11 -4.94 -10.35
C ALA A 103 -1.39 -4.89 -10.04
N PRO A 104 -1.91 -3.77 -9.50
CA PRO A 104 -3.35 -3.59 -9.31
C PRO A 104 -4.10 -3.66 -10.63
N LEU A 105 -5.23 -4.37 -10.63
CA LEU A 105 -6.16 -4.46 -11.75
C LEU A 105 -7.45 -3.68 -11.47
N TRP A 106 -7.87 -3.67 -10.21
CA TRP A 106 -9.11 -3.04 -9.78
C TRP A 106 -9.11 -2.80 -8.27
N PHE A 107 -9.76 -1.72 -7.85
CA PHE A 107 -9.97 -1.37 -6.46
C PHE A 107 -11.36 -0.77 -6.25
N GLU A 108 -11.97 -1.04 -5.11
CA GLU A 108 -13.16 -0.35 -4.62
C GLU A 108 -13.08 -0.17 -3.10
N ARG A 109 -13.49 1.02 -2.65
CA ARG A 109 -13.65 1.41 -1.26
C ARG A 109 -15.06 1.94 -1.03
N LYS A 110 -15.67 1.51 0.06
CA LYS A 110 -16.89 2.07 0.63
C LYS A 110 -16.63 2.38 2.09
N SER A 111 -16.84 3.63 2.47
CA SER A 111 -16.54 4.14 3.80
C SER A 111 -17.74 4.84 4.40
N GLN A 112 -17.94 4.64 5.69
CA GLN A 112 -18.85 5.40 6.53
C GLN A 112 -18.16 5.69 7.86
N GLU A 113 -17.85 6.96 8.09
CA GLU A 113 -17.22 7.48 9.30
C GLU A 113 -18.11 8.56 9.91
N GLY A 114 -18.90 8.18 10.92
CA GLY A 114 -19.99 9.00 11.45
C GLY A 114 -21.05 9.24 10.38
N SER A 115 -21.32 10.52 10.09
CA SER A 115 -22.21 10.94 9.00
C SER A 115 -21.52 11.06 7.64
N TYR A 116 -20.18 11.01 7.61
CA TYR A 116 -19.42 11.10 6.38
C TYR A 116 -19.40 9.75 5.67
N THR A 117 -19.62 9.75 4.37
CA THR A 117 -19.55 8.58 3.50
C THR A 117 -18.64 8.87 2.32
N ALA A 118 -17.87 7.88 1.89
CA ALA A 118 -17.06 7.96 0.68
C ALA A 118 -17.14 6.68 -0.13
N TYR A 119 -17.08 6.85 -1.45
CA TYR A 119 -16.99 5.80 -2.44
C TYR A 119 -15.82 6.12 -3.37
N GLU A 120 -14.95 5.14 -3.57
CA GLU A 120 -13.87 5.25 -4.55
C GLU A 120 -13.77 3.94 -5.32
N LYS A 121 -13.57 4.03 -6.63
CA LYS A 121 -13.32 2.88 -7.49
C LYS A 121 -12.26 3.24 -8.50
N TYR A 122 -11.30 2.35 -8.68
CA TYR A 122 -10.22 2.48 -9.65
C TYR A 122 -10.14 1.23 -10.54
N VAL A 123 -10.06 1.45 -11.85
CA VAL A 123 -9.84 0.39 -12.84
C VAL A 123 -8.55 0.68 -13.58
N TYR A 124 -7.58 -0.21 -13.45
CA TYR A 124 -6.23 -0.02 -13.97
C TYR A 124 -6.13 -0.60 -15.39
N ASP A 125 -5.82 0.27 -16.36
CA ASP A 125 -5.50 -0.11 -17.74
C ASP A 125 -4.02 0.17 -18.00
N ARG A 126 -3.21 -0.84 -17.73
CA ARG A 126 -1.76 -0.78 -17.90
C ARG A 126 -1.32 -0.65 -19.36
N ASN A 127 -2.06 -1.24 -20.29
CA ASN A 127 -1.72 -1.17 -21.71
C ASN A 127 -1.79 0.28 -22.22
N ARG A 128 -2.68 1.08 -21.62
CA ARG A 128 -2.85 2.50 -21.93
C ARG A 128 -2.21 3.44 -20.91
N ASN A 129 -1.55 2.93 -19.86
CA ASN A 129 -1.06 3.70 -18.72
C ASN A 129 -2.14 4.63 -18.13
N LYS A 130 -3.33 4.10 -17.90
CA LYS A 130 -4.49 4.86 -17.39
C LYS A 130 -5.12 4.20 -16.18
N VAL A 131 -5.71 5.01 -15.32
CA VAL A 131 -6.62 4.55 -14.27
C VAL A 131 -7.95 5.26 -14.46
N TYR A 132 -9.01 4.49 -14.71
CA TYR A 132 -10.36 5.02 -14.77
C TYR A 132 -10.91 5.06 -13.35
N SER A 133 -11.30 6.24 -12.89
CA SER A 133 -11.79 6.45 -11.53
C SER A 133 -13.26 6.82 -11.51
N ALA A 134 -13.95 6.40 -10.44
CA ALA A 134 -15.27 6.83 -10.08
C ALA A 134 -15.29 7.10 -8.58
N THR A 135 -15.59 8.33 -8.18
CA THR A 135 -15.50 8.78 -6.78
C THR A 135 -16.71 9.60 -6.37
N GLU A 136 -17.16 9.45 -5.14
CA GLU A 136 -18.23 10.24 -4.51
C GLU A 136 -17.95 10.34 -3.01
N ASN A 137 -18.29 11.46 -2.38
CA ASN A 137 -18.32 11.55 -0.93
C ASN A 137 -19.41 12.52 -0.44
N SER A 138 -19.59 12.63 0.88
CA SER A 138 -20.62 13.51 1.45
C SER A 138 -20.48 14.98 1.05
N ASP A 139 -19.28 15.43 0.68
CA ASP A 139 -18.99 16.82 0.32
C ASP A 139 -18.91 17.05 -1.20
N ARG A 140 -18.78 15.99 -2.01
CA ARG A 140 -18.54 16.05 -3.46
C ARG A 140 -19.41 15.04 -4.19
N PRO A 141 -20.17 15.47 -5.22
CA PRO A 141 -21.00 14.55 -5.98
C PRO A 141 -20.16 13.53 -6.74
N PHE A 142 -20.83 12.46 -7.17
CA PHE A 142 -20.24 11.47 -8.05
C PHE A 142 -19.52 12.09 -9.25
N LYS A 143 -18.26 11.69 -9.45
CA LYS A 143 -17.39 12.12 -10.55
C LYS A 143 -16.66 10.93 -11.14
N ASN A 144 -16.65 10.85 -12.47
CA ASN A 144 -15.72 9.99 -13.20
C ASN A 144 -14.49 10.79 -13.64
N ASP A 145 -13.32 10.17 -13.61
CA ASP A 145 -12.08 10.77 -14.12
C ASP A 145 -11.20 9.72 -14.81
N THR A 146 -10.09 10.17 -15.38
CA THR A 146 -9.04 9.30 -15.91
C THR A 146 -7.68 9.84 -15.50
N LEU A 147 -7.01 9.11 -14.62
CA LEU A 147 -5.67 9.42 -14.16
C LEU A 147 -4.64 8.77 -15.07
N VAL A 148 -3.45 9.37 -15.16
CA VAL A 148 -2.28 8.72 -15.74
C VAL A 148 -1.78 7.70 -14.73
N PHE A 149 -1.65 6.44 -15.13
CA PHE A 149 -1.06 5.43 -14.27
C PHE A 149 0.46 5.64 -14.24
N PRO A 150 1.06 5.88 -13.06
CA PRO A 150 2.50 5.96 -12.93
C PRO A 150 3.13 4.60 -13.23
N LYS A 151 4.46 4.58 -13.38
CA LYS A 151 5.20 3.33 -13.57
C LYS A 151 4.91 2.30 -12.47
N CYS A 152 4.71 2.80 -11.24
CA CYS A 152 4.40 2.03 -10.06
C CYS A 152 3.39 2.81 -9.25
N GLY A 153 2.27 2.17 -8.88
CA GLY A 153 1.21 2.82 -8.14
C GLY A 153 0.32 1.78 -7.50
N PHE A 154 -0.13 2.07 -6.28
CA PHE A 154 -0.99 1.19 -5.49
C PHE A 154 -2.25 1.94 -5.06
N ASP A 155 -3.35 1.23 -4.89
CA ASP A 155 -4.42 1.66 -4.00
C ASP A 155 -4.06 1.30 -2.54
N ALA A 156 -4.86 1.77 -1.58
CA ALA A 156 -4.62 1.55 -0.17
C ALA A 156 -4.52 0.06 0.21
N LEU A 157 -5.36 -0.81 -0.37
CA LEU A 157 -5.39 -2.22 0.00
C LEU A 157 -4.23 -3.00 -0.64
N THR A 158 -3.95 -2.78 -1.92
CA THR A 158 -2.81 -3.41 -2.60
C THR A 158 -1.47 -2.94 -2.01
N LEU A 159 -1.37 -1.69 -1.55
CA LEU A 159 -0.20 -1.19 -0.83
C LEU A 159 0.07 -1.96 0.47
N ILE A 160 -0.96 -2.29 1.24
CA ILE A 160 -0.82 -3.07 2.50
C ILE A 160 -0.20 -4.44 2.21
N TYR A 161 -0.67 -5.14 1.18
CA TYR A 161 -0.12 -6.44 0.78
C TYR A 161 1.27 -6.34 0.14
N TYR A 162 1.55 -5.26 -0.61
CA TYR A 162 2.90 -4.95 -1.08
C TYR A 162 3.86 -4.75 0.10
N ALA A 163 3.47 -3.99 1.12
CA ALA A 163 4.32 -3.68 2.27
C ALA A 163 4.76 -4.94 3.03
N ARG A 164 3.94 -5.99 3.03
CA ARG A 164 4.27 -7.29 3.63
C ARG A 164 5.35 -8.06 2.88
N ASN A 165 5.54 -7.77 1.59
CA ASN A 165 6.56 -8.38 0.74
C ASN A 165 7.87 -7.58 0.70
N ILE A 166 7.96 -6.47 1.45
CA ILE A 166 9.20 -5.71 1.57
C ILE A 166 10.21 -6.54 2.37
N ASN A 167 11.41 -6.71 1.83
CA ASN A 167 12.50 -7.34 2.57
C ASN A 167 13.17 -6.33 3.52
N PHE A 168 12.85 -6.43 4.81
CA PHE A 168 13.42 -5.58 5.85
C PHE A 168 14.81 -6.01 6.35
N SER A 169 15.35 -7.18 5.93
CA SER A 169 16.61 -7.73 6.48
C SER A 169 17.83 -6.83 6.26
N HIS A 170 17.79 -6.00 5.23
CA HIS A 170 18.88 -5.10 4.84
C HIS A 170 18.60 -3.63 5.17
N LEU A 171 17.43 -3.33 5.75
CA LEU A 171 17.03 -1.96 6.06
C LEU A 171 17.52 -1.55 7.44
N LYS A 172 17.97 -0.31 7.52
CA LYS A 172 18.30 0.37 8.77
C LYS A 172 17.05 1.06 9.31
N VAL A 173 17.02 1.25 10.62
CA VAL A 173 15.94 2.01 11.26
C VAL A 173 15.89 3.40 10.64
N ASN A 174 14.67 3.86 10.31
CA ASN A 174 14.35 5.09 9.58
C ASN A 174 14.64 5.08 8.08
N ASP A 175 15.06 3.95 7.50
CA ASP A 175 15.10 3.83 6.04
C ASP A 175 13.69 4.00 5.47
N LYS A 176 13.62 4.75 4.37
CA LYS A 176 12.39 5.10 3.67
C LYS A 176 12.34 4.41 2.32
N ILE A 177 11.24 3.73 2.07
CA ILE A 177 10.93 3.11 0.78
C ILE A 177 9.87 3.98 0.11
N PRO A 178 10.18 4.63 -1.02
CA PRO A 178 9.20 5.45 -1.72
C PRO A 178 8.06 4.58 -2.25
N VAL A 179 6.84 5.05 -2.09
CA VAL A 179 5.63 4.42 -2.60
C VAL A 179 4.75 5.48 -3.24
N THR A 180 4.11 5.09 -4.35
CA THR A 180 3.13 5.92 -5.04
C THR A 180 1.75 5.34 -4.78
N VAL A 181 0.84 6.17 -4.30
CA VAL A 181 -0.49 5.73 -3.86
C VAL A 181 -1.55 6.63 -4.46
N VAL A 182 -2.64 6.04 -4.96
CA VAL A 182 -3.84 6.82 -5.33
C VAL A 182 -4.71 7.02 -4.10
N ILE A 183 -5.03 8.28 -3.79
CA ILE A 183 -5.91 8.71 -2.71
C ILE A 183 -6.74 9.86 -3.24
N ASP A 184 -8.05 9.93 -2.96
CA ASP A 184 -8.92 11.05 -3.33
C ASP A 184 -8.79 11.47 -4.82
N ASN A 185 -8.62 10.48 -5.71
CA ASN A 185 -8.46 10.67 -7.16
C ASN A 185 -7.16 11.41 -7.57
N GLU A 186 -6.09 11.29 -6.79
CA GLU A 186 -4.77 11.81 -7.11
C GLU A 186 -3.67 10.80 -6.74
N PHE A 187 -2.63 10.70 -7.57
CA PHE A 187 -1.44 9.89 -7.25
C PHE A 187 -0.43 10.71 -6.46
N PHE A 188 -0.12 10.25 -5.25
CA PHE A 188 0.86 10.85 -4.36
C PHE A 188 2.18 10.08 -4.44
N GLU A 189 3.21 10.69 -5.03
CA GLU A 189 4.54 10.06 -5.24
C GLU A 189 5.56 10.32 -4.12
N TYR A 190 5.20 11.17 -3.15
CA TYR A 190 6.09 11.58 -2.04
C TYR A 190 5.82 10.82 -0.73
N LEU A 191 5.08 9.71 -0.79
CA LEU A 191 4.81 8.87 0.37
C LEU A 191 5.91 7.82 0.56
N TYR A 192 6.09 7.39 1.81
CA TYR A 192 7.14 6.44 2.17
C TYR A 192 6.64 5.41 3.17
N VAL A 193 7.03 4.15 2.97
CA VAL A 193 7.05 3.15 4.05
C VAL A 193 8.36 3.34 4.82
N THR A 194 8.28 3.52 6.13
CA THR A 194 9.46 3.72 6.99
C THR A 194 9.66 2.51 7.88
N TRP A 195 10.88 1.98 7.93
CA TRP A 195 11.21 0.89 8.85
C TRP A 195 11.50 1.45 10.25
N GLU A 196 10.58 1.21 11.17
CA GLU A 196 10.76 1.58 12.58
C GLU A 196 10.98 0.35 13.46
N LYS A 197 12.00 0.39 14.31
CA LYS A 197 12.19 -0.61 15.36
C LYS A 197 11.42 -0.18 16.61
N ARG A 198 10.14 -0.56 16.71
CA ARG A 198 9.38 -0.41 17.95
C ARG A 198 9.46 -1.69 18.78
N PRO A 199 9.73 -1.62 20.08
CA PRO A 199 9.57 -2.79 20.94
C PRO A 199 8.10 -3.22 20.90
N LEU A 200 7.85 -4.52 20.72
CA LEU A 200 6.52 -5.08 20.91
C LEU A 200 6.11 -4.79 22.36
N LYS A 201 5.04 -4.01 22.54
CA LYS A 201 4.49 -3.81 23.89
C LYS A 201 3.99 -5.19 24.36
N PRO A 202 4.37 -5.64 25.56
CA PRO A 202 3.87 -6.91 26.09
C PRO A 202 2.34 -6.87 26.07
N LYS A 203 1.75 -7.96 25.60
CA LYS A 203 0.30 -8.17 25.67
C LYS A 203 -0.08 -8.05 27.15
N LYS A 204 -0.89 -7.05 27.50
CA LYS A 204 -1.49 -7.03 28.84
C LYS A 204 -2.48 -8.20 28.87
N GLU A 205 -2.17 -9.20 29.70
CA GLU A 205 -3.09 -10.29 30.03
C GLU A 205 -4.34 -9.75 30.74
#